data_AF-A0A285P5R8-F1
#
_entry.id   AF-A0A285P5R8-F1
#
_cell.length_a   1.000
_cell.length_b   1.000
_cell.length_c   1.000
_cell.angle_alpha   90.00
_cell.angle_beta   90.00
_cell.angle_gamma   90.00
#
_symmetry.space_group_name_H-M   'P 1'
#
loop_
_entity.id
_entity.type
_entity.pdbx_description
1 polymer ?
#
loop_
_entity_poly.entity_id
_entity_poly.type
_entity_poly.pdbx_seq_one_letter_code
_entity_poly.pdbx_strand_id
1 'polypeptide(L)'
;MIGIDIGFGFTKVAKDRAEVGKFPTWIAYYDSSMESVEPIEFEGSRSYVVGEYASYSKQRIDLADVNLLITFMPLIVEYAKRGYSFDGEVVSGLSPKHYALYKENAKFRERLSFLKRVVLVIDRWTYACSEAKRRFKTGAKPKGVFACASWGTYAKTGNSFE
;
A
#
# COMPACT_ATOMS: atom_id res chain seq x y z
N MET A 1 3.48 14.34 3.72
CA MET A 1 3.59 13.09 2.97
C MET A 1 3.19 11.95 3.89
N ILE A 2 2.44 10.96 3.41
CA ILE A 2 2.19 9.72 4.15
C ILE A 2 2.72 8.52 3.38
N GLY A 3 3.20 7.52 4.13
CA GLY A 3 3.52 6.20 3.63
C GLY A 3 2.32 5.28 3.87
N ILE A 4 1.90 4.52 2.86
CA ILE A 4 0.84 3.52 3.00
C ILE A 4 1.34 2.16 2.50
N ASP A 5 1.22 1.14 3.35
CA ASP A 5 1.46 -0.26 3.01
C ASP A 5 0.10 -0.98 2.93
N ILE A 6 -0.32 -1.34 1.72
CA ILE A 6 -1.65 -1.89 1.45
C ILE A 6 -1.53 -3.40 1.26
N GLY A 7 -1.84 -4.15 2.32
CA GLY A 7 -1.94 -5.60 2.27
C GLY A 7 -3.36 -6.07 1.94
N PHE A 8 -3.53 -7.38 1.68
CA PHE A 8 -4.86 -7.98 1.49
C PHE A 8 -5.69 -8.04 2.78
N GLY A 9 -5.04 -8.10 3.94
CA GLY A 9 -5.71 -8.13 5.24
C GLY A 9 -5.82 -6.75 5.89
N PHE A 10 -4.70 -6.03 5.95
CA PHE A 10 -4.60 -4.74 6.62
C PHE A 10 -3.81 -3.74 5.80
N THR A 11 -4.26 -2.49 5.88
CA THR A 11 -3.56 -1.31 5.40
C THR A 11 -2.92 -0.62 6.58
N LYS A 12 -1.62 -0.31 6.49
CA LYS A 12 -0.89 0.45 7.51
C LYS A 12 -0.58 1.84 6.99
N VAL A 13 -0.65 2.81 7.89
CA VAL A 13 -0.40 4.22 7.58
C VAL A 13 0.76 4.71 8.43
N ALA A 14 1.73 5.32 7.77
CA ALA A 14 2.88 5.95 8.40
C ALA A 14 2.93 7.44 8.06
N LYS A 15 3.24 8.27 9.05
CA LYS A 15 3.40 9.71 8.92
C LYS A 15 4.57 10.14 9.80
N ASP A 16 5.34 11.13 9.37
CA ASP A 16 6.48 11.68 10.13
C ASP A 16 7.46 10.61 10.65
N ARG A 17 7.67 9.57 9.83
CA ARG A 17 8.55 8.42 10.10
C ARG A 17 8.10 7.50 11.24
N ALA A 18 6.82 7.55 11.62
CA ALA A 18 6.21 6.61 12.55
C ALA A 18 4.95 5.99 11.96
N GLU A 19 4.64 4.74 12.33
CA GLU A 19 3.32 4.17 12.09
C GLU A 19 2.31 4.94 12.95
N VAL A 20 1.28 5.49 12.31
CA VAL A 20 0.22 6.27 12.98
C VAL A 20 -1.08 5.49 13.10
N GLY A 21 -1.21 4.39 12.37
CA GLY A 21 -2.30 3.44 12.56
C GLY A 21 -2.42 2.42 11.45
N LYS A 22 -3.45 1.59 11.56
CA LYS A 22 -3.79 0.55 10.61
C LYS A 22 -5.30 0.31 10.60
N PHE A 23 -5.81 -0.21 9.49
CA PHE A 23 -7.22 -0.59 9.34
C PHE A 23 -7.34 -1.82 8.43
N PRO A 24 -8.40 -2.63 8.54
CA PRO A 24 -8.59 -3.77 7.66
C PRO A 24 -8.80 -3.30 6.22
N THR A 25 -8.20 -3.98 5.25
CA THR A 25 -8.33 -3.63 3.81
C THR A 25 -9.64 -4.17 3.23
N TRP A 26 -10.72 -4.01 3.97
CA TRP A 26 -12.04 -4.45 3.58
C TRP A 26 -12.75 -3.35 2.80
N ILE A 27 -13.49 -3.75 1.78
CA ILE A 27 -14.27 -2.87 0.94
C ILE A 27 -15.66 -3.47 0.79
N ALA A 28 -16.68 -2.61 0.82
CA ALA A 28 -18.02 -3.02 0.49
C ALA A 28 -18.77 -1.89 -0.22
N TYR A 29 -19.87 -2.26 -0.88
CA TYR A 29 -20.82 -1.26 -1.35
C TYR A 29 -21.49 -0.59 -0.16
N TYR A 30 -21.61 0.74 -0.24
CA TYR A 30 -22.45 1.49 0.67
C TYR A 30 -23.92 1.14 0.40
N ASP A 31 -24.69 1.03 1.47
CA ASP A 31 -26.14 0.84 1.40
C ASP A 31 -26.84 1.81 2.37
N SER A 32 -28.11 2.12 2.12
CA SER A 32 -28.85 3.14 2.86
C SER A 32 -29.07 2.80 4.34
N SER A 33 -28.83 1.57 4.78
CA SER A 33 -28.86 1.22 6.22
C SER A 33 -27.63 1.70 6.99
N MET A 34 -26.63 2.27 6.31
CA MET A 34 -25.37 2.77 6.88
C MET A 34 -25.34 4.28 7.08
N GLU A 35 -26.46 4.88 7.51
CA GLU A 35 -26.62 6.35 7.55
C GLU A 35 -25.56 7.10 8.41
N SER A 36 -24.89 6.39 9.33
CA SER A 36 -23.84 6.96 10.19
C SER A 36 -22.43 6.89 9.60
N VAL A 37 -22.25 6.33 8.40
CA VAL A 37 -20.95 6.18 7.74
C VAL A 37 -20.91 7.07 6.51
N GLU A 38 -19.92 7.94 6.42
CA GLU A 38 -19.70 8.74 5.22
C GLU A 38 -19.12 7.86 4.10
N PRO A 39 -19.83 7.68 2.96
CA PRO A 39 -19.31 6.91 1.86
C PRO A 39 -18.23 7.65 1.08
N ILE A 40 -17.42 6.88 0.35
CA ILE A 40 -16.47 7.41 -0.62
C ILE A 40 -16.99 7.07 -2.02
N GLU A 41 -17.20 8.10 -2.84
CA GLU A 41 -17.55 7.93 -4.25
C GLU A 41 -16.32 7.52 -5.06
N PHE A 42 -16.46 6.47 -5.87
CA PHE A 42 -15.39 5.96 -6.71
C PHE A 42 -15.94 5.47 -8.06
N GLU A 43 -15.22 5.76 -9.14
CA GLU A 43 -15.65 5.47 -10.53
C GLU A 43 -17.04 6.04 -10.90
N GLY A 44 -17.33 7.26 -10.44
CA GLY A 44 -18.35 8.15 -11.02
C GLY A 44 -19.82 7.82 -10.77
N SER A 45 -20.16 6.74 -10.06
CA SER A 45 -21.57 6.45 -9.72
C SER A 45 -21.77 5.50 -8.54
N ARG A 46 -20.71 4.99 -7.93
CA ARG A 46 -20.81 4.01 -6.86
C ARG A 46 -20.18 4.54 -5.58
N SER A 47 -20.93 4.37 -4.50
CA SER A 47 -20.53 4.72 -3.15
C SER A 47 -20.02 3.47 -2.45
N TYR A 48 -18.87 3.60 -1.81
CA TYR A 48 -18.19 2.50 -1.13
C TYR A 48 -17.88 2.86 0.32
N VAL A 49 -17.73 1.83 1.14
CA VAL A 49 -17.19 1.91 2.49
C VAL A 49 -15.92 1.07 2.58
N VAL A 50 -14.99 1.53 3.39
CA VAL A 50 -13.66 0.91 3.58
C VAL A 50 -13.41 0.72 5.08
N GLY A 51 -12.58 -0.27 5.43
CA GLY A 51 -12.16 -0.49 6.80
C GLY A 51 -13.20 -1.24 7.62
N GLU A 52 -13.26 -0.94 8.92
CA GLU A 52 -14.18 -1.60 9.86
C GLU A 52 -15.65 -1.42 9.44
N TYR A 53 -16.00 -0.29 8.81
CA TYR A 53 -17.36 -0.03 8.35
C TYR A 53 -17.83 -0.98 7.26
N ALA A 54 -16.91 -1.52 6.46
CA ALA A 54 -17.25 -2.53 5.46
C ALA A 54 -17.76 -3.85 6.07
N SER A 55 -17.54 -4.08 7.37
CA SER A 55 -18.08 -5.25 8.08
C SER A 55 -19.60 -5.21 8.24
N TYR A 56 -20.20 -4.02 8.21
CA TYR A 56 -21.66 -3.86 8.34
C TYR A 56 -22.40 -4.14 7.03
N SER A 57 -21.70 -4.21 5.89
CA SER A 57 -22.32 -4.42 4.59
C SER A 57 -22.53 -5.90 4.31
N LYS A 58 -23.69 -6.24 3.75
CA LYS A 58 -23.95 -7.58 3.21
C LYS A 58 -23.26 -7.80 1.86
N GLN A 59 -22.81 -6.73 1.20
CA GLN A 59 -22.23 -6.78 -0.15
C GLN A 59 -20.74 -6.43 -0.12
N ARG A 60 -19.94 -7.30 0.51
CA ARG A 60 -18.49 -7.15 0.58
C ARG A 60 -17.82 -7.49 -0.76
N ILE A 61 -16.79 -6.72 -1.09
CA ILE A 61 -15.93 -6.96 -2.25
C ILE A 61 -14.73 -7.77 -1.77
N ASP A 62 -14.57 -8.96 -2.32
CA ASP A 62 -13.42 -9.81 -2.03
C ASP A 62 -12.23 -9.36 -2.89
N LEU A 63 -11.15 -8.94 -2.23
CA LEU A 63 -9.89 -8.57 -2.90
C LEU A 63 -9.07 -9.84 -3.15
N ALA A 64 -9.58 -10.72 -4.01
CA ALA A 64 -9.00 -12.03 -4.25
C ALA A 64 -7.63 -12.01 -4.95
N ASP A 65 -7.28 -10.91 -5.63
CA ASP A 65 -6.03 -10.79 -6.37
C ASP A 65 -5.46 -9.36 -6.41
N VAL A 66 -4.23 -9.25 -6.94
CA VAL A 66 -3.52 -7.99 -7.07
C VAL A 66 -4.19 -7.02 -8.04
N ASN A 67 -4.90 -7.49 -9.07
CA ASN A 67 -5.56 -6.60 -10.01
C ASN A 67 -6.68 -5.84 -9.30
N LEU A 68 -7.51 -6.56 -8.54
CA LEU A 68 -8.57 -5.97 -7.73
C LEU A 68 -8.01 -5.03 -6.67
N LEU A 69 -6.94 -5.44 -5.98
CA LEU A 69 -6.28 -4.57 -5.00
C LEU A 69 -5.82 -3.24 -5.62
N ILE A 70 -5.23 -3.30 -6.82
CA ILE A 70 -4.77 -2.11 -7.56
C ILE A 70 -5.94 -1.28 -8.08
N THR A 71 -7.03 -1.93 -8.50
CA THR A 71 -8.28 -1.26 -8.89
C THR A 71 -8.83 -0.41 -7.75
N PHE A 72 -8.89 -0.96 -6.54
CA PHE A 72 -9.45 -0.25 -5.40
C PHE A 72 -8.42 0.53 -4.58
N MET A 73 -7.15 0.53 -4.98
CA MET A 73 -6.10 1.25 -4.26
C MET A 73 -6.40 2.75 -4.08
N PRO A 74 -6.89 3.50 -5.09
CA PRO A 74 -7.23 4.90 -4.89
C PRO A 74 -8.30 5.11 -3.82
N LEU A 75 -9.32 4.24 -3.79
CA LEU A 75 -10.38 4.26 -2.78
C LEU A 75 -9.83 4.00 -1.37
N ILE A 76 -8.92 3.04 -1.21
CA ILE A 76 -8.25 2.74 0.07
C ILE A 76 -7.40 3.93 0.53
N VAL A 77 -6.70 4.59 -0.40
CA VAL A 77 -5.87 5.76 -0.09
C VAL A 77 -6.74 6.95 0.32
N GLU A 78 -7.86 7.17 -0.36
CA GLU A 78 -8.82 8.22 0.00
C GLU A 78 -9.37 8.01 1.43
N TYR A 79 -9.73 6.77 1.77
CA TYR A 79 -10.13 6.44 3.15
C TYR A 79 -9.03 6.77 4.17
N ALA A 80 -7.78 6.43 3.87
CA ALA A 80 -6.65 6.76 4.74
C ALA A 80 -6.44 8.30 4.86
N LYS A 81 -6.59 9.04 3.77
CA LYS A 81 -6.48 10.51 3.79
C LYS A 81 -7.50 11.14 4.74
N ARG A 82 -8.78 10.72 4.64
CA ARG A 82 -9.85 11.20 5.52
C ARG A 82 -9.61 10.81 6.98
N GLY A 83 -9.31 9.53 7.23
CA GLY A 83 -9.16 8.99 8.58
C GLY A 83 -7.94 9.53 9.36
N TYR A 84 -6.90 10.00 8.67
CA TYR A 84 -5.70 10.56 9.29
C TYR A 84 -5.51 12.07 8.99
N SER A 85 -6.58 12.73 8.54
CA SER A 85 -6.64 14.17 8.21
C SER A 85 -5.44 14.64 7.39
N PHE A 86 -5.29 14.07 6.19
CA PHE A 86 -4.12 14.28 5.35
C PHE A 86 -4.46 14.49 3.87
N ASP A 87 -4.08 15.65 3.33
CA ASP A 87 -4.38 16.03 1.93
C ASP A 87 -3.15 16.05 1.00
N GLY A 88 -1.98 15.66 1.49
CA GLY A 88 -0.74 15.76 0.72
C GLY A 88 -0.40 14.54 -0.16
N GLU A 89 0.88 14.45 -0.50
CA GLU A 89 1.45 13.36 -1.31
C GLU A 89 1.46 12.01 -0.56
N VAL A 90 1.14 10.95 -1.31
CA VAL A 90 1.11 9.56 -0.82
C VAL A 90 2.21 8.75 -1.49
N VAL A 91 2.93 7.98 -0.70
CA VAL A 91 3.92 6.99 -1.15
C VAL A 91 3.44 5.61 -0.74
N SER A 92 3.50 4.64 -1.66
CA SER A 92 3.11 3.26 -1.35
C SER A 92 4.18 2.25 -1.75
N GLY A 93 4.16 1.12 -1.06
CA GLY A 93 5.07 0.00 -1.28
C GLY A 93 4.39 -1.18 -1.97
N LEU A 94 5.09 -1.83 -2.91
CA LEU A 94 4.65 -3.07 -3.54
C LEU A 94 5.63 -4.20 -3.26
N SER A 95 5.11 -5.42 -3.08
CA SER A 95 5.93 -6.63 -3.02
C SER A 95 6.77 -6.82 -4.30
N PRO A 96 7.85 -7.61 -4.30
CA PRO A 96 8.70 -7.75 -5.48
C PRO A 96 7.96 -8.24 -6.73
N LYS A 97 7.03 -9.20 -6.55
CA LYS A 97 6.19 -9.70 -7.65
C LYS A 97 5.29 -8.61 -8.21
N HIS A 98 4.64 -7.82 -7.34
CA HIS A 98 3.73 -6.76 -7.77
C HIS A 98 4.46 -5.55 -8.35
N TYR A 99 5.66 -5.27 -7.86
CA TYR A 99 6.51 -4.20 -8.36
C TYR A 99 7.06 -4.51 -9.77
N ALA A 100 7.37 -5.78 -10.06
CA ALA A 100 7.70 -6.22 -11.41
C ALA A 100 6.52 -5.99 -12.37
N LEU A 101 5.31 -6.42 -11.96
CA LEU A 101 4.08 -6.17 -12.74
C LEU A 101 3.84 -4.68 -12.98
N TYR A 102 4.03 -3.83 -11.98
CA TYR A 102 3.94 -2.37 -12.12
C TYR A 102 4.94 -1.82 -13.17
N LYS A 103 6.17 -2.34 -13.20
CA LYS A 103 7.18 -1.92 -14.19
C LYS A 103 6.86 -2.38 -15.61
N GLU A 104 6.23 -3.53 -15.76
CA GLU A 104 5.97 -4.13 -17.08
C GLU A 104 4.62 -3.71 -17.67
N ASN A 105 3.63 -3.40 -16.83
CA ASN A 105 2.26 -3.12 -17.26
C ASN A 105 1.92 -1.63 -17.20
N ALA A 106 1.69 -1.01 -18.36
CA ALA A 106 1.36 0.41 -18.47
C ALA A 106 0.04 0.78 -17.77
N LYS A 107 -0.98 -0.08 -17.86
CA LYS A 107 -2.29 0.12 -17.21
C LYS A 107 -2.16 0.11 -15.69
N PHE A 108 -1.25 -0.69 -15.14
CA PHE A 108 -0.93 -0.67 -13.70
C PHE A 108 -0.31 0.66 -13.29
N ARG A 109 0.62 1.19 -14.08
CA ARG A 109 1.24 2.49 -13.79
C ARG A 109 0.24 3.63 -13.85
N GLU A 110 -0.61 3.62 -14.86
CA GLU A 110 -1.67 4.62 -15.02
C GLU A 110 -2.60 4.61 -13.80
N ARG A 111 -3.06 3.43 -13.35
CA ARG A 111 -3.90 3.30 -12.16
C ARG A 111 -3.24 3.77 -10.87
N LEU A 112 -1.92 3.68 -10.78
CA LEU A 112 -1.14 4.13 -9.62
C LEU A 112 -0.53 5.53 -9.79
N SER A 113 -0.87 6.24 -10.86
CA SER A 113 -0.30 7.56 -11.17
C SER A 113 -0.61 8.64 -10.14
N PHE A 114 -1.68 8.44 -9.35
CA PHE A 114 -2.03 9.32 -8.23
C PHE A 114 -1.05 9.22 -7.05
N LEU A 115 -0.23 8.17 -6.99
CA LEU A 115 0.83 8.03 -6.00
C LEU A 115 2.04 8.86 -6.41
N LYS A 116 2.60 9.63 -5.48
CA LYS A 116 3.84 10.38 -5.72
C LYS A 116 4.98 9.44 -6.07
N ARG A 117 5.03 8.29 -5.39
CA ARG A 117 6.07 7.29 -5.58
C ARG A 117 5.56 5.89 -5.21
N VAL A 118 5.94 4.93 -6.04
CA VAL A 118 5.79 3.49 -5.77
C VAL A 118 7.17 2.92 -5.48
N VAL A 119 7.35 2.33 -4.30
CA VAL A 119 8.63 1.72 -3.89
C VAL A 119 8.53 0.20 -3.84
N LEU A 120 9.65 -0.46 -4.14
CA LEU A 120 9.78 -1.89 -3.93
C LEU A 120 9.93 -2.16 -2.43
N VAL A 121 9.00 -2.91 -1.86
CA VAL A 121 9.10 -3.43 -0.49
C VAL A 121 9.73 -4.80 -0.57
N ILE A 122 10.94 -4.90 -0.03
CA ILE A 122 11.58 -6.19 0.20
C ILE A 122 11.42 -6.48 1.68
N ASP A 123 10.55 -7.43 2.01
CA ASP A 123 10.46 -7.89 3.40
C ASP A 123 11.79 -8.54 3.81
N ARG A 124 12.08 -8.53 5.12
CA ARG A 124 13.36 -9.00 5.68
C ARG A 124 13.67 -10.46 5.31
N TRP A 125 12.65 -11.30 5.15
CA TRP A 125 12.78 -12.71 4.82
C TRP A 125 13.05 -12.93 3.33
N THR A 126 12.35 -12.24 2.46
CA THR A 126 12.53 -12.23 1.01
C THR A 126 13.89 -11.63 0.64
N TYR A 127 14.35 -10.61 1.37
CA TYR A 127 15.73 -10.13 1.26
C TYR A 127 16.72 -11.21 1.69
N ALA A 128 16.55 -11.82 2.87
CA ALA A 128 17.45 -12.86 3.34
C ALA A 128 17.52 -14.06 2.38
N CYS A 129 16.38 -14.46 1.80
CA CYS A 129 16.29 -15.54 0.82
C CYS A 129 16.93 -15.17 -0.54
N SER A 130 16.69 -13.94 -1.03
CA SER A 130 17.30 -13.47 -2.28
C SER A 130 18.80 -13.24 -2.14
N GLU A 131 19.26 -12.68 -1.02
CA GLU A 131 20.69 -12.61 -0.67
C GLU A 131 21.29 -14.00 -0.54
N ALA A 132 20.65 -14.94 0.16
CA ALA A 132 21.15 -16.31 0.27
C ALA A 132 21.30 -16.98 -1.11
N LYS A 133 20.31 -16.84 -1.99
CA LYS A 133 20.38 -17.35 -3.38
C LYS A 133 21.46 -16.65 -4.21
N ARG A 134 21.61 -15.33 -4.07
CA ARG A 134 22.64 -14.56 -4.77
C ARG A 134 24.04 -14.95 -4.28
N ARG A 135 24.22 -15.11 -2.97
CA ARG A 135 25.48 -15.49 -2.31
C ARG A 135 25.90 -16.92 -2.60
N PHE A 136 24.95 -17.85 -2.68
CA PHE A 136 25.24 -19.23 -3.11
C PHE A 136 25.79 -19.25 -4.55
N LYS A 137 25.32 -18.34 -5.41
CA LYS A 137 25.81 -18.22 -6.79
C LYS A 137 27.12 -17.45 -6.93
N THR A 138 27.46 -16.54 -6.01
CA THR A 138 28.57 -15.58 -6.19
C THR A 138 29.67 -15.63 -5.13
N GLY A 139 29.52 -16.41 -4.05
CA GLY A 139 30.53 -16.56 -2.99
C GLY A 139 30.80 -15.31 -2.13
N ALA A 140 30.00 -14.26 -2.23
CA ALA A 140 30.28 -12.96 -1.62
C ALA A 140 29.75 -12.78 -0.17
N LYS A 141 30.45 -11.96 0.64
CA LYS A 141 30.05 -11.57 2.01
C LYS A 141 29.06 -10.38 2.02
N PRO A 142 28.22 -10.23 3.07
CA PRO A 142 27.16 -9.21 3.14
C PRO A 142 27.69 -7.77 3.09
N LYS A 143 27.03 -6.89 2.33
CA LYS A 143 27.15 -5.43 2.49
C LYS A 143 25.76 -4.80 2.56
N GLY A 144 25.52 -3.99 3.60
CA GLY A 144 24.53 -2.91 3.67
C GLY A 144 23.05 -3.27 3.46
N VAL A 145 22.25 -3.18 4.52
CA VAL A 145 20.83 -3.58 4.56
C VAL A 145 19.91 -2.38 4.32
N PHE A 146 18.89 -2.52 3.47
CA PHE A 146 17.63 -1.78 3.58
C PHE A 146 16.56 -2.76 4.09
N ALA A 147 16.14 -2.57 5.34
CA ALA A 147 15.12 -3.37 6.01
C ALA A 147 13.87 -2.53 6.17
N CYS A 148 12.72 -3.04 5.70
CA CYS A 148 11.43 -2.56 6.16
C CYS A 148 10.85 -3.66 7.06
N ALA A 149 11.14 -3.56 8.35
CA ALA A 149 10.49 -4.32 9.40
C ALA A 149 10.25 -3.33 10.53
N SER A 150 9.00 -2.88 10.68
CA SER A 150 8.58 -1.67 11.39
C SER A 150 9.07 -0.39 10.71
N TRP A 151 8.20 0.61 10.56
CA TRP A 151 8.59 1.97 10.15
C TRP A 151 9.33 2.66 11.32
N GLY A 152 10.39 2.03 11.80
CA GLY A 152 11.42 2.60 12.65
C GLY A 152 12.72 2.45 11.88
N THR A 153 13.25 3.56 11.41
CA THR A 153 14.52 3.72 10.66
C THR A 153 14.42 3.55 9.13
N TYR A 154 15.02 4.54 8.44
CA TYR A 154 15.46 4.56 7.04
C TYR A 154 14.56 5.24 5.98
N ALA A 155 14.79 6.55 5.85
CA ALA A 155 15.04 7.18 4.55
C ALA A 155 16.32 8.04 4.67
N LYS A 156 17.48 7.51 4.26
CA LYS A 156 18.58 8.36 3.80
C LYS A 156 18.43 8.45 2.29
N THR A 157 18.02 9.62 1.81
CA THR A 157 18.16 10.00 0.40
C THR A 157 19.65 10.03 0.08
N GLY A 158 20.14 9.01 -0.63
CA GLY A 158 21.39 9.13 -1.35
C GLY A 158 21.17 10.10 -2.51
N ASN A 159 21.65 11.32 -2.32
CA ASN A 159 22.25 12.21 -3.32
C ASN A 159 22.74 13.46 -2.58
N SER A 160 23.87 13.32 -1.87
CA SER A 160 24.80 14.42 -1.75
C SER A 160 25.42 14.60 -3.13
N PHE A 161 25.04 15.67 -3.82
CA PHE A 161 25.87 16.26 -4.86
C PHE A 161 27.11 16.82 -4.15
N GLU A 162 28.28 16.32 -4.53
CA GLU A 162 29.48 17.16 -4.60
C GLU A 162 29.42 17.99 -5.88
#